data_AF-X0X5V2-F1
#
_entry.id   AF-X0X5V2-F1
#
_cell.length_a   1.000
_cell.length_b   1.000
_cell.length_c   1.000
_cell.angle_alpha   90.00
_cell.angle_beta   90.00
_cell.angle_gamma   90.00
#
_symmetry.space_group_name_H-M   'P 1'
#
loop_
_entity.id
_entity.type
_entity.pdbx_description
1 polymer ?
#
loop_
_entity_poly.entity_id
_entity_poly.type
_entity_poly.pdbx_seq_one_letter_code
_entity_poly.pdbx_strand_id
1 'polypeptide(L)'
;SVVAEDRIEAVAAAGGLEEGKYNVSKKSIKGKNLEGLRYEHPFVENNPTDKDAFMVIPAEYVTIKDGTGIVHTAPGHGIEDYMSGQKYDLAVYSPVMDDGRYDDTVPEWLRGQNVLEVDSVVNNHLRENGLLFAEGEITHSYPHCWRSKGPVIFRATEQWFISVDKELPDVGKSLRDLALQSVKNVRWIPAWGQKRIAGMLESRPDWCISRQRSWGLPLPVFINAEGKALMTKESVLAVAEHIAERG
;
A
#
# COMPACT_ATOMS: atom_id res chain seq x y z
N SER A 1 -4.97 -17.88 -21.23
CA SER A 1 -4.57 -16.60 -20.64
C SER A 1 -5.63 -15.54 -20.91
N VAL A 2 -5.82 -14.60 -19.99
CA VAL A 2 -6.69 -13.43 -20.16
C VAL A 2 -5.80 -12.20 -20.29
N VAL A 3 -6.08 -11.34 -21.27
CA VAL A 3 -5.33 -10.10 -21.55
C VAL A 3 -6.36 -9.05 -21.96
N ALA A 4 -6.12 -7.77 -21.65
CA ALA A 4 -6.93 -6.69 -22.21
C ALA A 4 -6.82 -6.66 -23.74
N GLU A 5 -7.94 -6.43 -24.41
CA GLU A 5 -8.03 -6.47 -25.88
C GLU A 5 -6.99 -5.55 -26.54
N ASP A 6 -6.86 -4.32 -26.06
CA ASP A 6 -5.90 -3.32 -26.55
C ASP A 6 -4.43 -3.64 -26.20
N ARG A 7 -4.18 -4.70 -25.41
CA ARG A 7 -2.83 -5.13 -24.99
C ARG A 7 -2.38 -6.43 -25.66
N ILE A 8 -3.17 -7.03 -26.54
CA ILE A 8 -2.84 -8.32 -27.17
C ILE A 8 -1.51 -8.23 -27.92
N GLU A 9 -1.34 -7.22 -28.79
CA GLU A 9 -0.12 -7.07 -29.59
C GLU A 9 1.12 -6.86 -28.72
N ALA A 10 1.01 -5.99 -27.70
CA ALA A 10 2.11 -5.72 -26.78
C ALA A 10 2.53 -6.96 -25.98
N VAL A 11 1.56 -7.75 -25.51
CA VAL A 11 1.83 -9.01 -24.78
C VAL A 11 2.42 -10.07 -25.72
N ALA A 12 1.87 -10.23 -26.92
CA ALA A 12 2.44 -11.16 -27.91
C ALA A 12 3.89 -10.80 -28.27
N ALA A 13 4.17 -9.51 -28.50
CA ALA A 13 5.51 -9.02 -28.77
C ALA A 13 6.47 -9.27 -27.60
N ALA A 14 6.04 -9.02 -26.35
CA ALA A 14 6.86 -9.30 -25.17
C ALA A 14 7.22 -10.78 -25.03
N GLY A 15 6.30 -11.68 -25.38
CA GLY A 15 6.54 -13.13 -25.40
C GLY A 15 7.28 -13.65 -26.65
N GLY A 16 7.67 -12.77 -27.58
CA GLY A 16 8.28 -13.18 -28.85
C GLY A 16 7.36 -14.02 -29.73
N LEU A 17 6.04 -13.87 -29.59
CA LEU A 17 5.05 -14.62 -30.34
C LEU A 17 4.75 -13.91 -31.67
N GLU A 18 5.18 -14.51 -32.78
CA GLU A 18 4.84 -14.05 -34.12
C GLU A 18 3.36 -14.31 -34.47
N GLU A 19 2.86 -13.57 -35.45
CA GLU A 19 1.50 -13.76 -35.96
C GLU A 19 1.30 -15.22 -36.43
N GLY A 20 0.24 -15.87 -35.94
CA GLY A 20 -0.03 -17.29 -36.18
C GLY A 20 0.57 -18.26 -35.15
N LYS A 21 1.40 -17.79 -34.21
CA LYS A 21 1.86 -18.58 -33.04
C LYS A 21 0.92 -18.52 -31.85
N TYR A 22 -0.11 -17.67 -31.92
CA TYR A 22 -1.15 -17.53 -30.91
C TYR A 22 -2.53 -17.47 -31.58
N ASN A 23 -3.57 -17.84 -30.83
CA ASN A 23 -4.95 -17.71 -31.26
C ASN A 23 -5.71 -16.83 -30.28
N VAL A 24 -6.34 -15.77 -30.77
CA VAL A 24 -7.24 -14.93 -29.99
C VAL A 24 -8.64 -15.53 -30.03
N SER A 25 -9.23 -15.77 -28.86
CA SER A 25 -10.61 -16.23 -28.76
C SER A 25 -11.56 -15.20 -29.37
N LYS A 26 -12.54 -15.66 -30.17
CA LYS A 26 -13.62 -14.79 -30.70
C LYS A 26 -14.58 -14.29 -29.61
N LYS A 27 -14.49 -14.85 -28.40
CA LYS A 27 -15.30 -14.44 -27.24
C LYS A 27 -14.46 -13.55 -26.33
N SER A 28 -14.89 -12.31 -26.15
CA SER A 28 -14.39 -11.42 -25.10
C SER A 28 -15.23 -11.52 -23.83
N ILE A 29 -14.62 -11.22 -22.69
CA ILE A 29 -15.27 -11.22 -21.37
C ILE A 29 -15.15 -9.81 -20.80
N LYS A 30 -16.26 -9.26 -20.27
CA LYS A 30 -16.21 -7.97 -19.57
C LYS A 30 -15.43 -8.13 -18.26
N GLY A 31 -14.50 -7.21 -17.96
CA GLY A 31 -13.69 -7.28 -16.74
C GLY A 31 -14.49 -7.45 -15.45
N LYS A 32 -15.67 -6.81 -15.34
CA LYS A 32 -16.59 -6.98 -14.21
C LYS A 32 -17.05 -8.43 -13.96
N ASN A 33 -17.06 -9.27 -15.01
CA ASN A 33 -17.45 -10.67 -14.89
C ASN A 33 -16.30 -11.55 -14.36
N LEU A 34 -15.10 -10.99 -14.20
CA LEU A 34 -13.96 -11.67 -13.59
C LEU A 34 -13.90 -11.46 -12.07
N GLU A 35 -14.67 -10.51 -11.53
CA GLU A 35 -14.70 -10.21 -10.10
C GLU A 35 -14.99 -11.46 -9.28
N GLY A 36 -14.16 -11.72 -8.27
CA GLY A 36 -14.27 -12.86 -7.36
C GLY A 36 -13.74 -14.19 -7.92
N LEU A 37 -13.30 -14.24 -9.19
CA LEU A 37 -12.66 -15.45 -9.72
C LEU A 37 -11.39 -15.75 -8.93
N ARG A 38 -11.23 -17.01 -8.54
CA ARG A 38 -10.05 -17.50 -7.82
C ARG A 38 -8.97 -17.90 -8.79
N TYR A 39 -7.73 -17.68 -8.38
CA TYR A 39 -6.54 -18.12 -9.09
C TYR A 39 -5.57 -18.80 -8.12
N GLU A 40 -4.65 -19.57 -8.68
CA GLU A 40 -3.55 -20.17 -7.93
C GLU A 40 -2.36 -19.21 -7.95
N HIS A 41 -1.75 -18.97 -6.80
CA HIS A 41 -0.55 -18.14 -6.75
C HIS A 41 0.65 -18.89 -7.37
N PRO A 42 1.54 -18.23 -8.13
CA PRO A 42 2.60 -18.90 -8.88
C PRO A 42 3.55 -19.80 -8.06
N PHE A 43 3.73 -19.52 -6.77
CA PHE A 43 4.65 -20.27 -5.90
C PHE A 43 4.30 -20.21 -4.40
N VAL A 44 3.12 -19.67 -4.05
CA VAL A 44 2.68 -19.58 -2.65
C VAL A 44 1.52 -20.56 -2.51
N GLU A 45 1.79 -21.71 -1.90
CA GLU A 45 0.81 -22.79 -1.78
C GLU A 45 -0.27 -22.46 -0.75
N ASN A 46 0.12 -21.83 0.37
CA ASN A 46 -0.77 -21.51 1.47
C ASN A 46 -0.76 -20.00 1.71
N ASN A 47 -1.95 -19.41 1.80
CA ASN A 47 -2.09 -18.00 2.17
C ASN A 47 -1.50 -17.78 3.58
N PRO A 48 -0.47 -16.94 3.74
CA PRO A 48 0.18 -16.72 5.03
C PRO A 48 -0.60 -15.77 5.95
N THR A 49 -1.78 -15.31 5.53
CA THR A 49 -2.56 -14.29 6.23
C THR A 49 -3.85 -14.85 6.82
N ASP A 50 -4.45 -14.09 7.73
CA ASP A 50 -5.72 -14.40 8.39
C ASP A 50 -6.96 -14.01 7.56
N LYS A 51 -6.76 -13.29 6.45
CA LYS A 51 -7.84 -12.84 5.55
C LYS A 51 -7.82 -13.58 4.23
N ASP A 52 -8.89 -13.40 3.45
CA ASP A 52 -9.02 -14.03 2.15
C ASP A 52 -8.01 -13.47 1.12
N ALA A 53 -7.66 -14.26 0.11
CA ALA A 53 -6.65 -13.94 -0.90
C ALA A 53 -6.93 -14.63 -2.25
N PHE A 54 -6.05 -14.35 -3.22
CA PHE A 54 -6.01 -15.01 -4.53
C PHE A 54 -7.33 -14.93 -5.31
N MET A 55 -7.88 -13.72 -5.39
CA MET A 55 -9.09 -13.42 -6.16
C MET A 55 -8.90 -12.20 -7.05
N VAL A 56 -9.62 -12.17 -8.16
CA VAL A 56 -9.64 -11.02 -9.07
C VAL A 56 -10.58 -9.95 -8.51
N ILE A 57 -10.08 -8.71 -8.38
CA ILE A 57 -10.84 -7.55 -7.93
C ILE A 57 -10.88 -6.46 -9.00
N PRO A 58 -12.03 -5.79 -9.21
CA PRO A 58 -12.10 -4.57 -10.02
C PRO A 58 -11.33 -3.41 -9.39
N ALA A 59 -10.54 -2.73 -10.21
CA ALA A 59 -9.77 -1.56 -9.81
C ALA A 59 -9.87 -0.47 -10.89
N GLU A 60 -10.39 0.69 -10.53
CA GLU A 60 -10.64 1.81 -11.48
C GLU A 60 -9.35 2.50 -11.94
N TYR A 61 -8.25 2.35 -11.20
CA TYR A 61 -6.95 2.93 -11.54
C TYR A 61 -6.17 2.11 -12.57
N VAL A 62 -6.65 0.91 -12.93
CA VAL A 62 -5.99 0.08 -13.95
C VAL A 62 -6.19 0.70 -15.33
N THR A 63 -5.10 0.91 -16.05
CA THR A 63 -5.11 1.48 -17.40
C THR A 63 -4.65 0.47 -18.44
N ILE A 64 -4.97 0.74 -19.71
CA ILE A 64 -4.54 -0.04 -20.88
C ILE A 64 -3.27 0.53 -21.54
N LYS A 65 -2.54 1.40 -20.85
CA LYS A 65 -1.33 2.03 -21.41
C LYS A 65 -0.14 1.08 -21.39
N ASP A 66 0.00 0.31 -20.31
CA ASP A 66 1.15 -0.54 -20.03
C ASP A 66 0.73 -1.92 -19.50
N GLY A 67 1.67 -2.87 -19.52
CA GLY A 67 1.44 -4.22 -19.02
C GLY A 67 0.40 -5.01 -19.83
N THR A 68 -0.40 -5.81 -19.13
CA THR A 68 -1.37 -6.78 -19.70
C THR A 68 -2.83 -6.34 -19.57
N GLY A 69 -3.09 -5.27 -18.79
CA GLY A 69 -4.43 -4.89 -18.33
C GLY A 69 -4.95 -5.70 -17.13
N ILE A 70 -4.14 -6.61 -16.59
CA ILE A 70 -4.35 -7.26 -15.29
C ILE A 70 -3.15 -6.91 -14.42
N VAL A 71 -3.40 -6.37 -13.23
CA VAL A 71 -2.37 -5.82 -12.35
C VAL A 71 -2.30 -6.68 -11.10
N HIS A 72 -1.09 -7.06 -10.69
CA HIS A 72 -0.84 -7.70 -9.40
C HIS A 72 -1.10 -6.69 -8.27
N THR A 73 -1.75 -7.14 -7.19
CA THR A 73 -2.06 -6.30 -6.03
C THR A 73 -1.36 -6.85 -4.79
N ALA A 74 -0.57 -6.01 -4.14
CA ALA A 74 0.07 -6.28 -2.85
C ALA A 74 -0.26 -5.14 -1.88
N PRO A 75 -1.32 -5.25 -1.05
CA PRO A 75 -1.79 -4.15 -0.20
C PRO A 75 -0.75 -3.58 0.76
N GLY A 76 0.29 -4.34 1.11
CA GLY A 76 1.41 -3.87 1.93
C GLY A 76 2.46 -3.02 1.19
N HIS A 77 2.36 -2.87 -0.13
CA HIS A 77 3.45 -2.33 -0.97
C HIS A 77 3.02 -1.28 -2.01
N GLY A 78 1.77 -0.82 -1.99
CA GLY A 78 1.27 0.23 -2.88
C GLY A 78 0.08 0.96 -2.27
N ILE A 79 -0.10 2.24 -2.55
CA ILE A 79 -1.20 3.01 -1.97
C ILE A 79 -2.56 2.66 -2.61
N GLU A 80 -2.58 2.49 -3.93
CA GLU A 80 -3.75 2.02 -4.68
C GLU A 80 -4.11 0.59 -4.28
N ASP A 81 -3.10 -0.26 -4.09
CA ASP A 81 -3.25 -1.63 -3.61
C ASP A 81 -3.79 -1.69 -2.18
N TYR A 82 -3.28 -0.82 -1.30
CA TYR A 82 -3.77 -0.67 0.06
C TYR A 82 -5.26 -0.29 0.08
N MET A 83 -5.67 0.70 -0.72
CA MET A 83 -7.07 1.13 -0.82
C MET A 83 -7.98 0.02 -1.38
N SER A 84 -7.55 -0.66 -2.45
CA SER A 84 -8.26 -1.82 -3.00
C SER A 84 -8.36 -2.95 -1.97
N GLY A 85 -7.27 -3.26 -1.28
CA GLY A 85 -7.22 -4.28 -0.24
C GLY A 85 -8.17 -3.97 0.91
N GLN A 86 -8.21 -2.72 1.39
CA GLN A 86 -9.18 -2.29 2.41
C GLN A 86 -10.63 -2.46 1.95
N LYS A 87 -10.95 -2.09 0.70
CA LYS A 87 -12.30 -2.21 0.14
C LYS A 87 -12.79 -3.67 0.06
N TYR A 88 -11.89 -4.60 -0.25
CA TYR A 88 -12.19 -6.03 -0.38
C TYR A 88 -11.82 -6.85 0.85
N ASP A 89 -11.51 -6.20 1.97
CA ASP A 89 -11.11 -6.83 3.23
C ASP A 89 -9.94 -7.83 3.08
N LEU A 90 -8.96 -7.49 2.24
CA LEU A 90 -7.72 -8.25 2.08
C LEU A 90 -6.74 -7.91 3.21
N ALA A 91 -5.86 -8.86 3.54
CA ALA A 91 -4.79 -8.61 4.50
C ALA A 91 -3.79 -7.59 3.93
N VAL A 92 -3.31 -6.69 4.80
CA VAL A 92 -2.21 -5.76 4.47
C VAL A 92 -0.88 -6.48 4.68
N TYR A 93 -0.65 -7.49 3.85
CA TYR A 93 0.52 -8.35 3.94
C TYR A 93 1.78 -7.61 3.47
N SER A 94 2.77 -7.50 4.35
CA SER A 94 4.06 -6.89 4.05
C SER A 94 5.17 -7.67 4.76
N PRO A 95 5.70 -8.73 4.14
CA PRO A 95 6.62 -9.65 4.80
C PRO A 95 8.06 -9.13 4.82
N VAL A 96 8.26 -7.82 5.07
CA VAL A 96 9.56 -7.15 4.94
C VAL A 96 9.95 -6.51 6.27
N MET A 97 11.04 -6.99 6.83
CA MET A 97 11.62 -6.51 8.10
C MET A 97 12.28 -5.14 7.93
N ASP A 98 12.62 -4.50 9.07
CA ASP A 98 13.20 -3.15 9.13
C ASP A 98 14.57 -3.00 8.45
N ASP A 99 15.28 -4.10 8.25
CA ASP A 99 16.55 -4.16 7.53
C ASP A 99 16.39 -4.39 6.02
N GLY A 100 15.15 -4.46 5.52
CA GLY A 100 14.85 -4.67 4.10
C GLY A 100 14.94 -6.13 3.65
N ARG A 101 14.90 -7.09 4.58
CA ARG A 101 14.87 -8.53 4.28
C ARG A 101 13.49 -9.13 4.47
N TYR A 102 13.20 -10.23 3.77
CA TYR A 102 11.97 -10.98 3.99
C TYR A 102 11.94 -11.68 5.35
N ASP A 103 10.76 -11.72 5.99
CA ASP A 103 10.51 -12.46 7.22
C ASP A 103 10.26 -13.98 6.98
N ASP A 104 9.74 -14.70 7.97
CA ASP A 104 9.52 -16.15 7.88
C ASP A 104 8.18 -16.55 7.22
N THR A 105 7.32 -15.58 6.90
CA THR A 105 5.99 -15.82 6.31
C THR A 105 6.06 -16.07 4.80
N VAL A 106 7.17 -15.73 4.16
CA VAL A 106 7.45 -16.09 2.75
C VAL A 106 7.91 -17.55 2.60
N PRO A 107 7.86 -18.11 1.38
CA PRO A 107 8.49 -19.39 1.06
C PRO A 107 9.93 -19.48 1.55
N GLU A 108 10.35 -20.68 1.96
CA GLU A 108 11.66 -20.92 2.61
C GLU A 108 12.84 -20.35 1.82
N TRP A 109 12.81 -20.46 0.49
CA TRP A 109 13.87 -19.98 -0.40
C TRP A 109 13.98 -18.44 -0.46
N LEU A 110 12.99 -17.68 0.01
CA LEU A 110 13.00 -16.21 0.07
C LEU A 110 13.38 -15.65 1.44
N ARG A 111 13.29 -16.45 2.51
CA ARG A 111 13.46 -15.97 3.89
C ARG A 111 14.84 -15.32 4.09
N GLY A 112 14.85 -14.14 4.69
CA GLY A 112 16.08 -13.38 4.97
C GLY A 112 16.77 -12.80 3.73
N GLN A 113 16.27 -13.00 2.52
CA GLN A 113 16.83 -12.36 1.32
C GLN A 113 16.51 -10.87 1.30
N ASN A 114 17.42 -10.07 0.74
CA ASN A 114 17.21 -8.63 0.55
C ASN A 114 16.22 -8.42 -0.61
N VAL A 115 15.16 -7.66 -0.35
CA VAL A 115 14.08 -7.44 -1.33
C VAL A 115 14.54 -6.72 -2.61
N LEU A 116 15.68 -6.03 -2.58
CA LEU A 116 16.25 -5.33 -3.73
C LEU A 116 17.20 -6.22 -4.57
N GLU A 117 17.51 -7.43 -4.10
CA GLU A 117 18.48 -8.34 -4.73
C GLU A 117 17.81 -9.65 -5.20
N VAL A 118 16.49 -9.76 -5.06
CA VAL A 118 15.75 -11.02 -5.19
C VAL A 118 15.14 -11.27 -6.56
N ASP A 119 15.09 -10.25 -7.44
CA ASP A 119 14.40 -10.32 -8.73
C ASP A 119 14.84 -11.52 -9.57
N SER A 120 16.15 -11.75 -9.67
CA SER A 120 16.70 -12.89 -10.43
C SER A 120 16.31 -14.24 -9.82
N VAL A 121 16.20 -14.33 -8.50
CA VAL A 121 15.82 -15.56 -7.79
C VAL A 121 14.35 -15.88 -8.08
N VAL A 122 13.46 -14.88 -7.98
CA VAL A 122 12.03 -15.04 -8.29
C VAL A 122 11.82 -15.38 -9.76
N ASN A 123 12.49 -14.67 -10.67
CA ASN A 123 12.37 -14.94 -12.11
C ASN A 123 12.83 -16.35 -12.48
N ASN A 124 13.95 -16.82 -11.89
CA ASN A 124 14.44 -18.18 -12.10
C ASN A 124 13.42 -19.21 -11.61
N HIS A 125 12.86 -19.02 -10.41
CA HIS A 125 11.83 -19.92 -9.87
C HIS A 125 10.58 -19.97 -10.76
N LEU A 126 10.09 -18.82 -11.23
CA LEU A 126 8.96 -18.77 -12.17
C LEU A 126 9.28 -19.45 -13.50
N ARG A 127 10.52 -19.34 -13.99
CA ARG A 127 10.97 -19.98 -15.22
C ARG A 127 11.05 -21.50 -15.09
N GLU A 128 11.60 -22.00 -13.99
CA GLU A 128 11.68 -23.43 -13.69
C GLU A 128 10.30 -24.08 -13.59
N ASN A 129 9.32 -23.34 -13.07
CA ASN A 129 7.93 -23.77 -12.97
C ASN A 129 7.12 -23.55 -14.27
N GLY A 130 7.71 -22.98 -15.33
CA GLY A 130 7.02 -22.70 -16.59
C GLY A 130 5.94 -21.62 -16.51
N LEU A 131 6.00 -20.75 -15.50
CA LEU A 131 5.05 -19.66 -15.25
C LEU A 131 5.56 -18.29 -15.72
N LEU A 132 6.85 -18.17 -16.03
CA LEU A 132 7.44 -16.96 -16.61
C LEU A 132 7.14 -16.89 -18.11
N PHE A 133 6.24 -15.98 -18.51
CA PHE A 133 5.86 -15.79 -19.91
C PHE A 133 6.88 -14.97 -20.71
N ALA A 134 7.37 -13.88 -20.13
CA ALA A 134 8.33 -12.97 -20.73
C ALA A 134 9.14 -12.26 -19.64
N GLU A 135 10.37 -11.87 -19.98
CA GLU A 135 11.28 -11.11 -19.11
C GLU A 135 11.99 -10.05 -19.95
N GLY A 136 12.18 -8.86 -19.38
CA GLY A 136 12.88 -7.77 -20.02
C GLY A 136 13.24 -6.67 -19.02
N GLU A 137 14.14 -5.80 -19.43
CA GLU A 137 14.61 -4.69 -18.60
C GLU A 137 13.93 -3.39 -19.01
N ILE A 138 13.53 -2.59 -18.01
CA ILE A 138 12.90 -1.28 -18.20
C ILE A 138 13.70 -0.25 -17.42
N THR A 139 14.10 0.82 -18.10
CA THR A 139 14.70 1.99 -17.43
C THR A 139 13.62 3.04 -17.19
N HIS A 140 13.42 3.41 -15.93
CA HIS A 140 12.46 4.44 -15.54
C HIS A 140 12.94 5.24 -14.34
N SER A 141 12.21 6.29 -13.98
CA SER A 141 12.45 7.02 -12.75
C SER A 141 11.96 6.22 -11.55
N TYR A 142 12.84 5.98 -10.58
CA TYR A 142 12.54 5.25 -9.34
C TYR A 142 12.88 6.09 -8.11
N PRO A 143 12.07 6.06 -7.02
CA PRO A 143 12.35 6.85 -5.83
C PRO A 143 13.61 6.36 -5.10
N HIS A 144 14.43 7.31 -4.66
CA HIS A 144 15.65 7.05 -3.90
C HIS A 144 15.70 7.92 -2.65
N CYS A 145 16.30 7.40 -1.59
CA CYS A 145 16.54 8.14 -0.36
C CYS A 145 17.41 9.35 -0.66
N TRP A 146 16.93 10.56 -0.34
CA TRP A 146 17.64 11.80 -0.66
C TRP A 146 19.03 11.91 -0.02
N ARG A 147 19.26 11.21 1.10
CA ARG A 147 20.53 11.19 1.84
C ARG A 147 21.45 10.04 1.42
N SER A 148 20.99 8.78 1.52
CA SER A 148 21.84 7.62 1.21
C SER A 148 21.94 7.33 -0.28
N LYS A 149 21.04 7.89 -1.10
CA LYS A 149 20.91 7.63 -2.54
C LYS A 149 20.55 6.18 -2.88
N GLY A 150 20.26 5.32 -1.91
CA GLY A 150 19.73 3.98 -2.14
C GLY A 150 18.27 4.01 -2.55
N PRO A 151 17.79 3.00 -3.29
CA PRO A 151 16.38 2.87 -3.67
C PRO A 151 15.49 2.72 -2.43
N VAL A 152 14.24 3.15 -2.53
CA VAL A 152 13.25 3.00 -1.45
C VAL A 152 12.06 2.20 -1.93
N ILE A 153 11.47 1.43 -1.01
CA ILE A 153 10.26 0.65 -1.26
C ILE A 153 9.09 1.23 -0.48
N PHE A 154 7.88 0.96 -0.95
CA PHE A 154 6.69 1.12 -0.13
C PHE A 154 6.53 -0.10 0.77
N ARG A 155 6.26 0.16 2.05
CA ARG A 155 6.06 -0.87 3.07
C ARG A 155 5.00 -0.39 4.06
N ALA A 156 3.95 -1.19 4.24
CA ALA A 156 2.96 -0.96 5.28
C ALA A 156 3.61 -1.22 6.65
N THR A 157 3.38 -0.30 7.58
CA THR A 157 3.87 -0.39 8.95
C THR A 157 2.77 0.06 9.89
N GLU A 158 2.77 -0.45 11.11
CA GLU A 158 1.86 0.04 12.14
C GLU A 158 2.21 1.49 12.48
N GLN A 159 1.19 2.35 12.43
CA GLN A 159 1.34 3.78 12.67
C GLN A 159 0.13 4.29 13.47
N TRP A 160 0.35 5.35 14.24
CA TRP A 160 -0.66 6.06 15.01
C TRP A 160 -1.23 7.20 14.17
N PHE A 161 -2.56 7.23 14.07
CA PHE A 161 -3.29 8.25 13.32
C PHE A 161 -4.26 9.00 14.22
N ILE A 162 -4.43 10.29 13.93
CA ILE A 162 -5.57 11.08 14.42
C ILE A 162 -6.63 11.04 13.33
N SER A 163 -7.82 10.55 13.68
CA SER A 163 -8.94 10.53 12.74
C SER A 163 -9.47 11.94 12.50
N VAL A 164 -9.48 12.35 11.23
CA VAL A 164 -9.86 13.70 10.81
C VAL A 164 -11.38 13.81 10.61
N ASP A 165 -12.00 12.74 10.13
CA ASP A 165 -13.42 12.68 9.79
C ASP A 165 -14.31 12.11 10.90
N LYS A 166 -13.73 11.43 11.90
CA LYS A 166 -14.51 10.91 13.02
C LYS A 166 -15.06 12.05 13.86
N GLU A 167 -16.35 11.97 14.16
CA GLU A 167 -16.99 12.90 15.09
C GLU A 167 -16.35 12.81 16.48
N LEU A 168 -16.01 13.97 17.03
CA LEU A 168 -15.49 14.06 18.38
C LEU A 168 -16.63 13.86 19.39
N PRO A 169 -16.42 13.05 20.44
CA PRO A 169 -17.32 12.99 21.58
C PRO A 169 -17.60 14.39 22.12
N ASP A 170 -18.84 14.65 22.53
CA ASP A 170 -19.31 15.91 23.15
C ASP A 170 -19.32 17.16 22.25
N VAL A 171 -18.76 17.10 21.03
CA VAL A 171 -18.77 18.22 20.07
C VAL A 171 -19.74 17.98 18.91
N GLY A 172 -19.96 16.72 18.52
CA GLY A 172 -20.84 16.35 17.40
C GLY A 172 -20.36 16.84 16.03
N LYS A 173 -19.04 17.09 15.90
CA LYS A 173 -18.38 17.51 14.66
C LYS A 173 -17.03 16.82 14.53
N SER A 174 -16.57 16.64 13.30
CA SER A 174 -15.23 16.14 13.01
C SER A 174 -14.16 17.23 13.16
N LEU A 175 -12.88 16.83 13.19
CA LEU A 175 -11.78 17.80 13.13
C LEU A 175 -11.80 18.58 11.81
N ARG A 176 -12.22 17.95 10.71
CA ARG A 176 -12.37 18.62 9.40
C ARG A 176 -13.40 19.75 9.48
N ASP A 177 -14.56 19.48 10.06
CA ASP A 177 -15.65 20.46 10.17
C ASP A 177 -15.22 21.68 11.00
N LEU A 178 -14.58 21.42 12.16
CA LEU A 178 -14.07 22.46 13.04
C LEU A 178 -12.99 23.31 12.33
N ALA A 179 -12.10 22.67 11.58
CA ALA A 179 -11.06 23.37 10.82
C ALA A 179 -11.65 24.22 9.69
N LEU A 180 -12.57 23.69 8.88
CA LEU A 180 -13.24 24.41 7.80
C LEU A 180 -14.09 25.58 8.32
N GLN A 181 -14.74 25.42 9.48
CA GLN A 181 -15.44 26.52 10.14
C GLN A 181 -14.44 27.61 10.59
N SER A 182 -13.31 27.21 11.19
CA SER A 182 -12.29 28.14 11.68
C SER A 182 -11.62 28.92 10.56
N VAL A 183 -11.39 28.31 9.40
CA VAL A 183 -10.79 28.96 8.21
C VAL A 183 -11.54 30.23 7.79
N LYS A 184 -12.86 30.27 7.98
CA LYS A 184 -13.70 31.45 7.66
C LYS A 184 -13.46 32.63 8.59
N ASN A 185 -12.96 32.38 9.79
CA ASN A 185 -12.75 33.39 10.84
C ASN A 185 -11.30 33.90 10.89
N VAL A 186 -10.40 33.37 10.06
CA VAL A 186 -9.00 33.78 9.98
C VAL A 186 -8.84 34.92 8.97
N ARG A 187 -8.01 35.92 9.30
CA ARG A 187 -7.59 36.95 8.34
C ARG A 187 -6.51 36.40 7.42
N TRP A 188 -6.81 36.27 6.12
CA TRP A 188 -5.88 35.74 5.11
C TRP A 188 -5.16 36.85 4.36
N ILE A 189 -3.83 36.83 4.38
CA ILE A 189 -2.99 37.71 3.59
C ILE A 189 -1.96 36.84 2.84
N PRO A 190 -2.07 36.68 1.51
CA PRO A 190 -3.12 37.19 0.61
C PRO A 190 -4.45 36.42 0.71
N ALA A 191 -5.55 37.03 0.26
CA ALA A 191 -6.91 36.49 0.41
C ALA A 191 -7.13 35.12 -0.26
N TRP A 192 -6.45 34.85 -1.38
CA TRP A 192 -6.55 33.55 -2.07
C TRP A 192 -6.05 32.38 -1.22
N GLY A 193 -5.23 32.64 -0.19
CA GLY A 193 -4.73 31.62 0.73
C GLY A 193 -5.85 30.85 1.44
N GLN A 194 -6.99 31.51 1.67
CA GLN A 194 -8.18 30.87 2.26
C GLN A 194 -8.65 29.68 1.43
N LYS A 195 -8.86 29.88 0.12
CA LYS A 195 -9.33 28.83 -0.79
C LYS A 195 -8.34 27.67 -0.87
N ARG A 196 -7.04 27.97 -0.84
CA ARG A 196 -5.98 26.95 -0.89
C ARG A 196 -5.99 26.08 0.38
N ILE A 197 -6.09 26.68 1.56
CA ILE A 197 -6.15 25.90 2.82
C ILE A 197 -7.48 25.17 2.95
N ALA A 198 -8.61 25.79 2.55
CA ALA A 198 -9.91 25.11 2.55
C ALA A 198 -9.88 23.85 1.67
N GLY A 199 -9.42 23.93 0.42
CA GLY A 199 -9.33 22.76 -0.46
C GLY A 199 -8.38 21.68 0.05
N MET A 200 -7.28 22.08 0.70
CA MET A 200 -6.38 21.13 1.38
C MET A 200 -7.09 20.41 2.54
N LEU A 201 -7.85 21.14 3.34
CA LEU A 201 -8.62 20.57 4.45
C LEU A 201 -9.82 19.74 3.98
N GLU A 202 -10.40 20.00 2.81
CA GLU A 202 -11.51 19.21 2.25
C GLU A 202 -11.06 17.80 1.81
N SER A 203 -9.82 17.65 1.35
CA SER A 203 -9.27 16.39 0.84
C SER A 203 -8.25 15.72 1.77
N ARG A 204 -8.00 16.32 2.95
CA ARG A 204 -7.00 15.84 3.90
C ARG A 204 -7.32 14.42 4.42
N PRO A 205 -6.40 13.44 4.33
CA PRO A 205 -6.58 12.14 4.97
C PRO A 205 -6.32 12.20 6.48
N ASP A 206 -6.55 11.09 7.17
CA ASP A 206 -6.19 10.92 8.57
C ASP A 206 -4.72 11.25 8.83
N TRP A 207 -4.47 11.89 9.98
CA TRP A 207 -3.15 12.44 10.27
C TRP A 207 -2.26 11.42 10.97
N CYS A 208 -1.31 10.84 10.25
CA CYS A 208 -0.25 10.01 10.81
C CYS A 208 0.71 10.83 11.70
N ILE A 209 0.71 10.55 13.01
CA ILE A 209 1.49 11.28 14.02
C ILE A 209 2.72 10.51 14.52
N SER A 210 2.78 9.19 14.35
CA SER A 210 3.95 8.39 14.77
C SER A 210 5.11 8.52 13.80
N ARG A 211 6.34 8.48 14.32
CA ARG A 211 7.57 8.42 13.53
C ARG A 211 8.55 7.48 14.24
N GLN A 212 9.21 6.62 13.49
CA GLN A 212 10.25 5.72 13.99
C GLN A 212 11.58 6.48 14.12
N ARG A 213 11.62 7.45 15.06
CA ARG A 213 12.77 8.33 15.30
C ARG A 213 12.95 8.55 16.80
N SER A 214 14.20 8.55 17.26
CA SER A 214 14.52 8.78 18.67
C SER A 214 14.47 10.25 19.08
N TRP A 215 14.59 11.18 18.13
CA TRP A 215 14.52 12.62 18.40
C TRP A 215 13.11 13.14 18.15
N GLY A 216 12.36 13.39 19.22
CA GLY A 216 10.99 13.89 19.20
C GLY A 216 10.28 13.64 20.53
N LEU A 217 9.03 14.11 20.64
CA LEU A 217 8.17 13.79 21.80
C LEU A 217 7.64 12.35 21.67
N PRO A 218 7.82 11.49 22.68
CA PRO A 218 7.27 10.14 22.64
C PRO A 218 5.75 10.18 22.68
N LEU A 219 5.11 9.23 21.98
CA LEU A 219 3.67 9.00 22.15
C LEU A 219 3.46 8.31 23.51
N PRO A 220 2.62 8.85 24.41
CA PRO A 220 2.39 8.30 25.76
C PRO A 220 1.46 7.07 25.72
N VAL A 221 1.89 6.05 24.98
CA VAL A 221 1.17 4.79 24.80
C VAL A 221 2.03 3.67 25.36
N PHE A 222 1.40 2.79 26.14
CA PHE A 222 2.03 1.59 26.66
C PHE A 222 1.39 0.36 26.02
N ILE A 223 2.19 -0.60 25.58
CA ILE A 223 1.71 -1.85 24.99
C ILE A 223 1.96 -2.97 26.01
N ASN A 224 0.94 -3.78 26.29
CA ASN A 224 1.09 -4.94 27.19
C ASN A 224 1.61 -6.17 26.43
N ALA A 225 1.84 -7.29 27.14
CA ALA A 225 2.37 -8.51 26.56
C ALA A 225 1.45 -9.13 25.47
N GLU A 226 0.15 -8.83 25.53
CA GLU A 226 -0.85 -9.27 24.55
C GLU A 226 -0.98 -8.31 23.35
N GLY A 227 -0.15 -7.26 23.26
CA GLY A 227 -0.19 -6.29 22.16
C GLY A 227 -1.29 -5.21 22.28
N LYS A 228 -2.01 -5.15 23.41
CA LYS A 228 -3.06 -4.16 23.64
C LYS A 228 -2.46 -2.83 24.09
N ALA A 229 -2.89 -1.75 23.44
CA ALA A 229 -2.51 -0.40 23.81
C ALA A 229 -3.30 0.13 25.03
N LEU A 230 -2.56 0.67 25.99
CA LEU A 230 -3.04 1.46 27.12
C LEU A 230 -2.77 2.94 26.84
N MET A 231 -3.85 3.70 26.65
CA MET A 231 -3.82 5.15 26.51
C MET A 231 -5.09 5.71 27.16
N THR A 232 -4.98 6.12 28.42
CA THR A 232 -6.06 6.69 29.23
C THR A 232 -5.74 8.15 29.56
N LYS A 233 -6.74 8.91 30.00
CA LYS A 233 -6.51 10.29 30.46
C LYS A 233 -5.45 10.32 31.57
N GLU A 234 -5.57 9.41 32.53
CA GLU A 234 -4.69 9.30 33.69
C GLU A 234 -3.26 8.94 33.29
N SER A 235 -3.08 7.94 32.41
CA SER A 235 -1.75 7.54 31.94
C SER A 235 -1.07 8.65 31.12
N VAL A 236 -1.83 9.35 30.27
CA VAL A 236 -1.30 10.47 29.47
C VAL A 236 -0.90 11.63 30.36
N LEU A 237 -1.73 11.99 31.35
CA LEU A 237 -1.41 13.08 32.29
C LEU A 237 -0.20 12.75 33.16
N ALA A 238 -0.05 11.50 33.62
CA ALA A 238 1.11 11.06 34.38
C ALA A 238 2.42 11.18 33.57
N VAL A 239 2.39 10.80 32.28
CA VAL A 239 3.54 10.98 31.38
C VAL A 239 3.82 12.46 31.15
N ALA A 240 2.78 13.29 30.96
CA ALA A 240 2.94 14.73 30.77
C ALA A 240 3.57 15.41 32.00
N GLU A 241 3.16 15.03 33.22
CA GLU A 241 3.76 15.51 34.46
C GLU A 241 5.23 15.11 34.57
N HIS A 242 5.56 13.86 34.27
CA HIS A 242 6.95 13.39 34.25
C HIS A 242 7.83 14.16 33.26
N ILE A 243 7.35 14.37 32.02
CA ILE A 243 8.05 15.14 30.99
C ILE A 243 8.19 16.61 31.42
N ALA A 244 7.18 17.20 32.06
CA ALA A 244 7.25 18.58 32.55
C ALA A 244 8.37 18.76 33.59
N GLU A 245 8.63 17.75 34.42
CA GLU A 245 9.71 17.77 35.40
C GLU A 245 11.10 17.48 34.82
N ARG A 246 11.19 16.59 33.81
CA ARG A 246 12.47 15.98 33.41
C ARG A 246 12.91 16.22 31.96
N GLY A 247 12.01 16.68 31.10
CA GLY A 247 12.24 16.84 29.66
C GLY A 247 11.93 15.59 28.85
#